data_AF-A0A1L9QKR2-F1
#
_entry.id   AF-A0A1L9QKR2-F1
#
_cell.length_a   1.000
_cell.length_b   1.000
_cell.length_c   1.000
_cell.angle_alpha   90.00
_cell.angle_beta   90.00
_cell.angle_gamma   90.00
#
_symmetry.space_group_name_H-M   'P 1'
#
loop_
_entity.id
_entity.type
_entity.pdbx_description
1 polymer ?
#
loop_
_entity_poly.entity_id
_entity_poly.type
_entity_poly.pdbx_seq_one_letter_code
_entity_poly.pdbx_strand_id
1 'polypeptide(L)'
;MESVTLIAIAGPPGSGKTTWISQFLSDQQRPLFYCCPGMGTDSVDRGRIGYSFPWVQLLPEDGIPEVLADLPDQAIVYLELGFNIKSVE
;
A
#
# COMPACT_ATOMS: atom_id res chain seq x y z
N MET A 1 -7.59 11.48 -19.60
CA MET A 1 -7.96 10.49 -18.58
C MET A 1 -6.86 10.47 -17.58
N GLU A 2 -7.15 10.94 -16.38
CA GLU A 2 -6.23 10.80 -15.27
C GLU A 2 -6.25 9.33 -14.85
N SER A 3 -5.08 8.70 -14.78
CA SER A 3 -4.94 7.27 -14.55
C SER A 3 -4.56 7.01 -13.11
N VAL A 4 -5.14 5.97 -12.51
CA VAL A 4 -4.61 5.37 -11.29
C VAL A 4 -3.21 4.81 -11.58
N THR A 5 -2.29 4.96 -10.64
CA THR A 5 -0.95 4.37 -10.68
C THR A 5 -0.83 3.34 -9.56
N LEU A 6 -0.55 2.08 -9.92
CA LEU A 6 -0.27 1.02 -8.96
C LEU A 6 1.23 0.68 -8.99
N ILE A 7 1.89 0.79 -7.84
CA ILE A 7 3.31 0.49 -7.68
C ILE A 7 3.43 -0.69 -6.72
N ALA A 8 3.86 -1.83 -7.23
CA ALA A 8 4.11 -3.03 -6.43
C ALA A 8 5.60 -3.13 -6.07
N ILE A 9 5.88 -3.31 -4.79
CA ILE A 9 7.23 -3.42 -4.25
C ILE A 9 7.35 -4.80 -3.61
N ALA A 10 8.17 -5.66 -4.21
CA ALA A 10 8.47 -7.00 -3.71
C ALA A 10 9.91 -7.08 -3.22
N GLY A 11 10.14 -7.98 -2.27
CA GLY A 11 11.47 -8.23 -1.73
C GLY A 11 11.44 -9.01 -0.41
N PRO A 12 12.56 -9.64 -0.02
CA PRO A 12 12.66 -10.38 1.24
C PRO A 12 12.30 -9.53 2.47
N PRO A 13 11.95 -10.16 3.60
CA PRO A 13 11.88 -9.48 4.89
C PRO A 13 13.19 -8.71 5.18
N GLY A 14 13.09 -7.46 5.65
CA GLY A 14 14.25 -6.63 5.95
C GLY A 14 14.93 -5.96 4.76
N SER A 15 14.45 -6.13 3.52
CA SER A 15 15.05 -5.48 2.33
C SER A 15 14.79 -3.96 2.25
N GLY A 16 14.06 -3.39 3.21
CA GLY A 16 13.78 -1.95 3.27
C GLY A 16 12.60 -1.47 2.42
N LYS A 17 11.66 -2.35 2.06
CA LYS A 17 10.46 -1.98 1.25
C LYS A 17 9.66 -0.83 1.87
N THR A 18 9.24 -0.97 3.13
CA THR A 18 8.53 0.08 3.88
C THR A 18 9.31 1.39 3.89
N THR A 19 10.63 1.32 4.08
CA THR A 19 11.51 2.50 4.08
C THR A 19 11.56 3.18 2.72
N TRP A 20 11.63 2.40 1.64
CA TRP A 20 11.64 2.94 0.27
C TRP A 20 10.30 3.60 -0.05
N ILE A 21 9.17 2.95 0.25
CA ILE A 21 7.83 3.51 0.04
C ILE A 21 7.68 4.84 0.79
N SER A 22 8.13 4.89 2.04
CA SER A 22 8.05 6.08 2.90
C SER A 22 8.71 7.33 2.31
N GLN A 23 9.67 7.19 1.38
CA GLN A 23 10.33 8.32 0.73
C GLN A 23 9.40 9.13 -0.17
N PHE A 24 8.31 8.52 -0.64
CA PHE A 24 7.38 9.12 -1.58
C PHE A 24 6.06 9.54 -0.94
N LEU A 25 5.77 9.08 0.28
CA LEU A 25 4.51 9.35 0.96
C LEU A 25 4.40 10.77 1.51
N SER A 26 5.50 11.53 1.58
CA SER A 26 5.48 12.95 1.96
C SER A 26 4.91 13.86 0.88
N ASP A 27 4.82 13.38 -0.37
CA ASP A 27 4.25 14.15 -1.50
C ASP A 27 2.72 14.00 -1.56
N GLN A 28 2.01 14.97 -1.02
CA GLN A 28 0.54 15.00 -0.91
C GLN A 28 -0.16 15.59 -2.15
N GLN A 29 0.54 15.76 -3.28
CA GLN A 29 -0.08 16.32 -4.49
C GLN A 29 -1.17 15.42 -5.09
N ARG A 30 -1.17 14.13 -4.75
CA ARG A 30 -2.13 13.14 -5.24
C ARG A 30 -2.69 12.28 -4.10
N PRO A 31 -3.90 11.70 -4.25
CA PRO A 31 -4.41 10.73 -3.31
C PRO A 31 -3.46 9.54 -3.16
N LEU A 32 -3.04 9.26 -1.92
CA LEU A 32 -2.07 8.20 -1.61
C LEU A 32 -2.75 7.06 -0.87
N PHE A 33 -2.48 5.84 -1.33
CA PHE A 33 -2.99 4.61 -0.75
C PHE A 33 -1.85 3.65 -0.45
N TYR A 34 -1.96 2.92 0.66
CA TYR A 34 -1.01 1.88 1.04
C TYR A 34 -1.72 0.56 1.29
N CYS A 35 -1.17 -0.51 0.73
CA CYS A 35 -1.65 -1.87 0.90
C CYS A 35 -0.48 -2.80 1.19
N CYS A 36 -0.60 -3.59 2.25
CA CYS A 36 0.34 -4.66 2.59
C CYS A 36 -0.48 -5.92 2.86
N PRO A 37 -0.75 -6.74 1.83
CA PRO A 37 -1.61 -7.91 1.95
C PRO A 37 -0.90 -9.08 2.65
N GLY A 38 -1.67 -9.89 3.37
CA GLY A 38 -1.23 -11.15 3.96
C GLY A 38 -0.55 -11.02 5.33
N MET A 39 -0.72 -9.87 5.99
CA MET A 39 -0.09 -9.56 7.28
C MET A 39 -1.12 -9.22 8.39
N GLY A 40 -2.42 -9.20 8.07
CA GLY A 40 -3.50 -8.90 9.01
C GLY A 40 -3.64 -7.41 9.33
N THR A 41 -4.67 -7.08 10.10
CA THR A 41 -4.88 -5.74 10.67
C THR A 41 -3.78 -5.31 11.63
N ASP A 42 -3.05 -6.26 12.20
CA ASP A 42 -1.99 -6.03 13.20
C ASP A 42 -0.59 -5.86 12.57
N SER A 43 -0.53 -5.64 11.25
CA SER A 43 0.73 -5.37 10.57
C SER A 43 1.42 -4.12 11.15
N VAL A 44 2.64 -4.32 11.65
CA VAL A 44 3.50 -3.25 12.15
C VAL A 44 3.79 -2.23 11.06
N ASP A 45 3.93 -2.67 9.81
CA ASP A 45 4.15 -1.78 8.67
C ASP A 45 2.94 -0.88 8.43
N ARG A 46 1.71 -1.44 8.45
CA ARG A 46 0.46 -0.65 8.35
C ARG A 46 0.36 0.37 9.48
N GLY A 47 0.63 -0.04 10.72
CA GLY A 47 0.62 0.84 11.87
C GLY A 47 1.63 1.98 11.75
N ARG A 48 2.86 1.65 11.30
CA ARG A 48 3.91 2.65 11.06
C ARG A 48 3.51 3.65 9.98
N ILE A 49 2.99 3.18 8.85
CA ILE A 49 2.55 4.05 7.76
C ILE A 49 1.39 4.95 8.21
N GLY A 50 0.35 4.39 8.82
CA GLY A 50 -0.80 5.17 9.30
C GLY A 50 -0.45 6.20 10.36
N TYR A 51 0.51 5.89 11.25
CA TYR A 51 1.00 6.85 12.25
C TYR A 51 1.89 7.94 11.63
N SER A 52 2.79 7.56 10.73
CA SER A 52 3.81 8.48 10.18
C SER A 52 3.27 9.35 9.04
N PHE A 53 2.25 8.86 8.33
CA PHE A 53 1.64 9.51 7.17
C PHE A 53 0.11 9.47 7.28
N PRO A 54 -0.52 10.26 8.18
CA PRO A 54 -1.95 10.19 8.46
C PRO A 54 -2.87 10.51 7.26
N TRP A 55 -2.32 11.12 6.21
CA TRP A 55 -3.04 11.42 4.96
C TRP A 55 -3.06 10.23 3.98
N VAL A 56 -2.28 9.17 4.23
CA VAL A 56 -2.26 7.97 3.39
C VAL A 56 -3.42 7.06 3.80
N GLN A 57 -4.29 6.72 2.85
CA GLN A 57 -5.39 5.80 3.09
C GLN A 57 -4.87 4.35 3.10
N LEU A 58 -5.06 3.67 4.24
CA LEU A 58 -4.70 2.26 4.38
C LEU A 58 -5.82 1.40 3.78
N LEU A 59 -5.52 0.68 2.70
CA LEU A 59 -6.48 -0.22 2.09
C LEU A 59 -6.74 -1.44 2.99
N PRO A 60 -7.99 -1.88 3.20
CA PRO A 60 -8.29 -3.10 3.94
C PRO A 60 -7.66 -4.33 3.25
N GLU A 61 -7.44 -5.42 4.00
CA GLU A 61 -6.98 -6.68 3.39
C GLU A 61 -8.10 -7.36 2.58
N ASP A 62 -9.33 -7.25 3.07
CA ASP A 62 -10.51 -7.74 2.39
C ASP A 62 -11.02 -6.70 1.39
N GLY A 63 -11.47 -7.17 0.23
CA GLY A 63 -12.10 -6.30 -0.76
C GLY A 63 -11.15 -5.38 -1.53
N ILE A 64 -9.84 -5.69 -1.56
CA ILE A 64 -8.85 -4.91 -2.33
C ILE A 64 -9.30 -4.72 -3.79
N PRO A 65 -9.77 -5.73 -4.54
CA PRO A 65 -10.21 -5.55 -5.91
C PRO A 65 -11.32 -4.50 -6.06
N GLU A 66 -12.29 -4.51 -5.16
CA GLU A 66 -13.43 -3.58 -5.14
C GLU A 66 -12.95 -2.16 -4.83
N VAL A 67 -12.04 -2.00 -3.87
CA VAL A 67 -11.50 -0.67 -3.54
C VAL A 67 -10.62 -0.13 -4.66
N LEU A 68 -9.81 -0.97 -5.30
CA LEU A 68 -8.99 -0.58 -6.46
C LEU A 68 -9.85 -0.11 -7.64
N ALA A 69 -11.07 -0.63 -7.78
CA ALA A 69 -12.01 -0.25 -8.83
C ALA A 69 -12.69 1.11 -8.60
N ASP A 70 -12.68 1.63 -7.36
CA ASP A 70 -13.35 2.87 -6.94
C ASP A 70 -12.37 3.97 -6.50
N LEU A 71 -11.11 3.88 -6.95
CA LEU A 71 -10.09 4.88 -6.60
C LEU A 71 -10.34 6.21 -7.31
N PRO A 72 -10.04 7.34 -6.64
CA PRO A 72 -10.11 8.65 -7.27
C PRO A 72 -9.08 8.79 -8.40
N ASP A 73 -9.37 9.71 -9.32
CA ASP A 73 -8.45 10.07 -10.40
C ASP A 73 -7.05 10.44 -9.85
N GLN A 74 -6.01 10.05 -10.60
CA GLN A 74 -4.60 10.21 -10.23
C GLN A 74 -4.13 9.52 -8.94
N ALA A 75 -4.94 8.64 -8.33
CA ALA A 75 -4.52 7.91 -7.14
C ALA A 75 -3.21 7.14 -7.36
N ILE A 76 -2.35 7.16 -6.35
CA ILE A 76 -1.16 6.30 -6.28
C ILE A 76 -1.38 5.26 -5.20
N VAL A 77 -1.26 3.99 -5.57
CA VAL A 77 -1.33 2.87 -4.64
C VAL A 77 0.05 2.24 -4.51
N TYR A 78 0.59 2.23 -3.29
CA TYR A 78 1.78 1.46 -2.94
C TYR A 78 1.38 0.11 -2.38
N LEU A 79 1.69 -0.95 -3.13
CA LEU A 79 1.45 -2.34 -2.75
C LEU A 79 2.75 -2.97 -2.28
N GLU A 80 2.90 -3.13 -0.97
CA GLU A 80 4.04 -3.80 -0.36
C GLU A 80 3.82 -5.32 -0.32
N LEU A 81 4.44 -6.02 -1.26
CA LEU A 81 4.37 -7.46 -1.37
C LEU A 81 5.40 -8.12 -0.45
N GLY A 82 4.89 -8.75 0.61
CA GLY A 82 5.67 -9.62 1.50
C GLY A 82 5.97 -10.98 0.88
N PHE A 83 6.68 -11.83 1.64
CA PHE A 83 6.98 -13.20 1.23
C PHE A 83 5.81 -14.18 1.43
N ASN A 84 4.78 -13.75 2.17
CA ASN A 84 3.58 -14.53 2.50
C ASN A 84 2.46 -14.34 1.46
N ILE A 85 2.78 -14.37 0.18
CA ILE A 85 1.74 -14.53 -0.85
C ILE A 85 1.36 -16.01 -0.81
N LYS A 86 0.38 -16.38 0.01
CA LYS A 86 -0.21 -17.72 -0.09
C LYS A 86 -0.82 -17.82 -1.48
N SER A 87 -0.33 -18.76 -2.29
CA SER A 87 -1.02 -19.20 -3.49
C SER A 87 -2.44 -19.58 -3.10
N VAL A 88 -3.43 -18.94 -3.72
CA VAL A 88 -4.80 -19.44 -3.71
C VAL A 88 -4.75 -20.77 -4.48
N GLU A 89 -4.97 -21.89 -3.77
CA GLU A 89 -5.29 -23.17 -4.41
C GLU A 89 -6.70 -23.15 -4.98
#